data_AF-A0A524F7N0-F1
#
_entry.id   AF-A0A524F7N0-F1
#
_cell.length_a   1.000
_cell.length_b   1.000
_cell.length_c   1.000
_cell.angle_alpha   90.00
_cell.angle_beta   90.00
_cell.angle_gamma   90.00
#
_symmetry.space_group_name_H-M   'P 1'
#
loop_
_entity.id
_entity.type
_entity.pdbx_description
1 polymer ?
#
loop_
_entity_poly.entity_id
_entity_poly.type
_entity_poly.pdbx_seq_one_letter_code
_entity_poly.pdbx_strand_id
1 'polypeptide(L)'
;MSEKEFSWTIKLDWLNILNLLDLNSITQISEIKREKAIKRLTKTLGNDMLLELENDELDKLVADELKELMKKELSLKSKREERIEREMRSKFVPFKQGGIIKIDPRDFKDLDPNADPEDIIKAFYKKMMGKNDDDDENDDDKNKYTEDSTGYYI
;
A
#
# COMPACT_ATOMS: atom_id res chain seq x y z
N MET A 1 30.54 16.74 3.79
CA MET A 1 30.72 15.29 3.99
C MET A 1 31.89 14.90 3.12
N SER A 2 32.96 14.32 3.68
CA SER A 2 34.13 13.98 2.86
C SER A 2 33.83 12.68 2.08
N GLU A 3 34.17 12.64 0.79
CA GLU A 3 33.93 11.45 -0.07
C GLU A 3 34.60 10.17 0.46
N LYS A 4 35.63 10.31 1.31
CA LYS A 4 36.34 9.19 1.92
C LYS A 4 35.61 8.53 3.09
N GLU A 5 34.64 9.20 3.73
CA GLU A 5 34.03 8.67 4.95
C GLU A 5 33.11 7.46 4.70
N PHE A 6 32.57 7.31 3.48
CA PHE A 6 31.56 6.29 3.17
C PHE A 6 31.78 5.60 1.81
N SER A 7 33.04 5.39 1.41
CA SER A 7 33.40 4.78 0.12
C SER A 7 32.78 3.41 -0.13
N TRP A 8 32.53 2.63 0.94
CA TRP A 8 31.87 1.31 0.84
C TRP A 8 30.44 1.39 0.30
N THR A 9 29.76 2.55 0.43
CA THR A 9 28.36 2.71 0.00
C THR A 9 28.19 2.56 -1.51
N ILE A 10 29.25 2.69 -2.29
CA ILE A 10 29.27 2.48 -3.75
C ILE A 10 28.95 1.02 -4.10
N LYS A 11 29.23 0.08 -3.20
CA LYS A 11 28.97 -1.35 -3.39
C LYS A 11 27.52 -1.75 -3.13
N LEU A 12 26.71 -0.86 -2.53
CA LEU A 12 25.36 -1.21 -2.09
C LEU A 12 24.41 -1.37 -3.26
N ASP A 13 23.70 -2.50 -3.27
CA ASP A 13 22.55 -2.68 -4.13
C ASP A 13 21.28 -2.28 -3.38
N TRP A 14 20.86 -1.03 -3.60
CA TRP A 14 19.64 -0.50 -3.02
C TRP A 14 18.39 -1.28 -3.44
N LEU A 15 18.37 -1.94 -4.60
CA LEU A 15 17.25 -2.78 -5.00
C LEU A 15 17.15 -4.02 -4.11
N ASN A 16 18.28 -4.66 -3.84
CA ASN A 16 18.36 -5.81 -2.93
C ASN A 16 17.95 -5.42 -1.49
N ILE A 17 18.45 -4.28 -1.00
CA ILE A 17 18.09 -3.75 0.32
C ILE A 17 16.59 -3.47 0.41
N LEU A 18 15.98 -2.89 -0.63
CA LEU A 18 14.54 -2.65 -0.68
C LEU A 18 13.74 -3.95 -0.65
N ASN A 19 14.17 -4.97 -1.40
CA ASN A 19 13.56 -6.29 -1.39
C ASN A 19 13.62 -6.94 0.00
N LEU A 20 14.76 -6.86 0.70
CA LEU A 20 14.91 -7.37 2.07
C LEU A 20 13.99 -6.68 3.09
N LEU A 21 13.63 -5.42 2.83
CA LEU A 21 12.73 -4.62 3.66
C LEU A 21 11.26 -4.71 3.22
N ASP A 22 10.96 -5.45 2.16
CA ASP A 22 9.64 -5.49 1.51
C ASP A 22 9.14 -4.07 1.15
N LEU A 23 10.02 -3.27 0.53
CA LEU A 23 9.74 -1.92 0.08
C LEU A 23 9.81 -1.84 -1.45
N ASN A 24 8.91 -1.06 -2.05
CA ASN A 24 8.82 -0.91 -3.50
C ASN A 24 9.62 0.29 -4.02
N SER A 25 9.98 1.23 -3.14
CA SER A 25 10.68 2.46 -3.51
C SER A 25 11.60 2.96 -2.41
N ILE A 26 12.76 3.50 -2.82
CA ILE A 26 13.71 4.17 -1.94
C ILE A 26 13.12 5.39 -1.22
N THR A 27 12.08 6.00 -1.78
CA THR A 27 11.38 7.15 -1.15
C THR A 27 10.61 6.75 0.11
N GLN A 28 10.32 5.47 0.30
CA GLN A 28 9.71 4.96 1.53
C GLN A 28 10.69 4.96 2.71
N ILE A 29 11.99 5.03 2.44
CA ILE A 29 13.04 5.19 3.44
C ILE A 29 13.40 6.68 3.50
N SER A 30 13.28 7.32 4.66
CA SER A 30 13.70 8.72 4.78
C SER A 30 15.21 8.85 4.63
N GLU A 31 15.66 9.93 4.00
CA GLU A 31 17.08 10.21 3.78
C GLU A 31 17.87 10.24 5.09
N ILE A 32 17.28 10.84 6.13
CA ILE A 32 17.84 10.89 7.48
C ILE A 32 18.13 9.48 8.01
N LYS A 33 17.25 8.50 7.75
CA LYS A 33 17.46 7.12 8.20
C LYS A 33 18.53 6.41 7.38
N ARG A 34 18.59 6.63 6.06
CA ARG A 34 19.67 6.10 5.21
C ARG A 34 21.03 6.58 5.71
N GLU A 35 21.19 7.89 5.90
CA GLU A 35 22.43 8.45 6.43
C GLU A 35 22.76 7.91 7.82
N LYS A 36 21.75 7.80 8.69
CA LYS A 36 21.95 7.31 10.06
C LYS A 36 22.41 5.85 10.08
N ALA A 37 21.86 5.01 9.20
CA ALA A 37 22.28 3.62 9.06
C ALA A 37 23.75 3.54 8.60
N ILE A 38 24.10 4.27 7.53
CA ILE A 38 25.46 4.34 6.99
C ILE A 38 26.45 4.83 8.06
N LYS A 39 26.12 5.91 8.78
CA LYS A 39 26.96 6.47 9.84
C LYS A 39 27.16 5.48 10.99
N ARG A 40 26.12 4.75 11.41
CA ARG A 40 26.20 3.77 12.50
C ARG A 40 27.04 2.55 12.13
N LEU A 41 26.85 2.02 10.92
CA LEU A 41 27.63 0.88 10.43
C LEU A 41 29.10 1.27 10.29
N THR A 42 29.38 2.42 9.68
CA THR A 42 30.75 2.94 9.54
C THR A 42 31.42 3.16 10.90
N LYS A 43 30.68 3.66 11.89
CA LYS A 43 31.23 3.86 13.24
C LYS A 43 31.49 2.55 13.98
N THR A 44 30.66 1.52 13.75
CA THR A 44 30.72 0.25 14.47
C THR A 44 31.76 -0.70 13.89
N LEU A 45 31.82 -0.81 12.56
CA LEU A 45 32.64 -1.80 11.85
C LEU A 45 33.89 -1.16 11.22
N GLY A 46 33.88 0.14 10.96
CA GLY A 46 34.94 0.83 10.25
C GLY A 46 34.82 0.70 8.72
N ASN A 47 35.39 1.65 8.01
CA ASN A 47 35.29 1.72 6.54
C ASN A 47 36.02 0.56 5.85
N ASP A 48 37.20 0.18 6.35
CA ASP A 48 38.04 -0.86 5.75
C ASP A 48 37.36 -2.24 5.81
N MET A 49 36.79 -2.61 6.96
CA MET A 49 36.05 -3.87 7.12
C MET A 49 34.83 -3.92 6.20
N LEU A 50 34.07 -2.83 6.11
CA LEU A 50 32.89 -2.76 5.23
C LEU A 50 33.25 -2.85 3.74
N LEU A 51 34.45 -2.42 3.37
CA LEU A 51 34.97 -2.59 2.00
C LEU A 51 35.41 -4.02 1.71
N GLU A 52 35.76 -4.82 2.71
CA GLU A 52 36.18 -6.22 2.52
C GLU A 52 35.00 -7.19 2.42
N LEU A 53 33.82 -6.81 2.93
CA LEU A 53 32.62 -7.62 2.87
C LEU A 53 32.12 -7.86 1.44
N GLU A 54 31.46 -9.00 1.25
CA GLU A 54 30.71 -9.29 0.04
C GLU A 54 29.47 -8.38 -0.07
N ASN A 55 29.04 -8.09 -1.29
CA ASN A 55 27.94 -7.16 -1.54
C ASN A 55 26.64 -7.60 -0.85
N ASP A 56 26.32 -8.91 -0.90
CA ASP A 56 25.09 -9.45 -0.31
C ASP A 56 25.09 -9.34 1.23
N GLU A 57 26.24 -9.55 1.86
CA GLU A 57 26.39 -9.40 3.31
C GLU A 57 26.28 -7.93 3.72
N LEU A 58 26.87 -7.04 2.93
CA LEU A 58 26.84 -5.61 3.14
C LEU A 58 25.41 -5.06 3.00
N ASP A 59 24.68 -5.49 1.97
CA ASP A 59 23.27 -5.14 1.78
C ASP A 59 22.41 -5.62 2.94
N LYS A 60 22.64 -6.85 3.40
CA LYS A 60 21.92 -7.42 4.55
C LYS A 60 22.19 -6.63 5.83
N LEU A 61 23.43 -6.22 6.08
CA LEU A 61 23.78 -5.38 7.23
C LEU A 61 23.06 -4.02 7.17
N VAL A 62 23.03 -3.39 6.00
CA VAL A 62 22.31 -2.13 5.81
C VAL A 62 20.81 -2.32 6.00
N ALA A 63 20.24 -3.39 5.45
CA ALA A 63 18.83 -3.73 5.60
C ALA A 63 18.48 -3.97 7.08
N ASP A 64 19.30 -4.70 7.84
CA ASP A 64 19.05 -4.97 9.26
C ASP A 64 19.09 -3.68 10.10
N GLU A 65 20.05 -2.79 9.86
CA GLU A 65 20.11 -1.49 10.55
C GLU A 65 18.91 -0.61 10.18
N LEU A 66 18.52 -0.57 8.90
CA LEU A 66 17.34 0.16 8.44
C LEU A 66 16.05 -0.42 9.03
N LYS A 67 15.94 -1.74 9.16
CA LYS A 67 14.80 -2.42 9.76
C LYS A 67 14.60 -2.02 11.21
N GLU A 68 15.67 -1.90 12.00
CA GLU A 68 15.58 -1.37 13.36
C GLU A 68 15.18 0.11 13.39
N LEU A 69 15.73 0.94 12.49
CA LEU A 69 15.35 2.36 12.36
C LEU A 69 13.90 2.58 11.86
N MET A 70 13.35 1.63 11.12
CA MET A 70 12.03 1.68 10.49
C MET A 70 11.00 0.75 11.14
N LYS A 71 11.33 0.11 12.27
CA LYS A 71 10.50 -0.89 12.94
C LYS A 71 9.05 -0.48 13.13
N LYS A 72 8.81 0.79 13.50
CA LYS A 72 7.45 1.36 13.64
C LYS A 72 6.72 1.48 12.30
N GLU A 73 7.38 1.99 11.27
CA GLU A 73 6.80 2.21 9.94
C GLU A 73 6.49 0.87 9.25
N LEU A 74 7.42 -0.08 9.31
CA LEU A 74 7.24 -1.42 8.76
C LEU A 74 6.09 -2.16 9.46
N SER A 75 5.97 -2.02 10.79
CA SER A 75 4.84 -2.59 11.54
C SER A 75 3.50 -1.97 11.16
N LEU A 76 3.46 -0.65 10.94
CA LEU A 76 2.24 0.05 10.48
C LEU A 76 1.85 -0.37 9.05
N LYS A 77 2.82 -0.53 8.15
CA LYS A 77 2.61 -1.01 6.79
C LYS A 77 1.99 -2.41 6.80
N SER A 78 2.61 -3.35 7.50
CA SER A 78 2.13 -4.73 7.60
C SER A 78 0.70 -4.81 8.16
N LYS A 79 0.38 -4.02 9.20
CA LYS A 79 -0.99 -3.92 9.73
C LYS A 79 -1.99 -3.36 8.72
N ARG A 80 -1.57 -2.41 7.88
CA ARG A 80 -2.43 -1.85 6.83
C ARG A 80 -2.67 -2.87 5.72
N GLU A 81 -1.63 -3.55 5.27
CA GLU A 81 -1.73 -4.62 4.27
C GLU A 81 -2.65 -5.74 4.77
N GLU A 82 -2.52 -6.14 6.03
CA GLU A 82 -3.40 -7.14 6.63
C GLU A 82 -4.87 -6.69 6.68
N ARG A 83 -5.14 -5.40 6.96
CA ARG A 83 -6.50 -4.84 6.92
C ARG A 83 -7.08 -4.88 5.51
N ILE A 84 -6.30 -4.45 4.52
CA ILE A 84 -6.71 -4.48 3.10
C ILE A 84 -6.97 -5.92 2.68
N GLU A 85 -6.12 -6.87 3.07
CA GLU A 85 -6.30 -8.28 2.75
C GLU A 85 -7.59 -8.84 3.38
N ARG A 86 -7.90 -8.50 4.64
CA ARG A 86 -9.15 -8.90 5.29
C ARG A 86 -10.37 -8.31 4.60
N GLU A 87 -10.34 -7.04 4.22
CA GLU A 87 -11.43 -6.38 3.50
C GLU A 87 -11.63 -6.97 2.09
N MET A 88 -10.54 -7.30 1.40
CA MET A 88 -10.62 -8.02 0.13
C MET A 88 -11.22 -9.40 0.34
N ARG A 89 -10.71 -10.18 1.31
CA ARG A 89 -11.25 -11.52 1.60
C ARG A 89 -12.74 -11.46 1.93
N SER A 90 -13.20 -10.53 2.77
CA SER A 90 -14.61 -10.39 3.14
C SER A 90 -15.50 -10.02 1.94
N LYS A 91 -15.04 -9.13 1.05
CA LYS A 91 -15.74 -8.78 -0.20
C LYS A 91 -15.77 -9.92 -1.22
N PHE A 92 -14.78 -10.82 -1.21
CA PHE A 92 -14.69 -11.96 -2.14
C PHE A 92 -15.32 -13.26 -1.63
N VAL A 93 -15.75 -13.36 -0.36
CA VAL A 93 -16.45 -14.54 0.17
C VAL A 93 -17.73 -14.92 -0.60
N PRO A 94 -18.57 -14.02 -1.15
CA PRO A 94 -19.78 -14.41 -1.87
C PRO A 94 -19.51 -15.30 -3.11
N PHE A 95 -18.30 -15.26 -3.66
CA PHE A 95 -17.95 -15.99 -4.89
C PHE A 95 -17.41 -17.41 -4.65
N LYS A 96 -16.93 -17.74 -3.45
CA LYS A 96 -16.28 -19.03 -3.18
C LYS A 96 -17.23 -20.13 -2.68
N GLN A 97 -18.39 -19.77 -2.14
CA GLN A 97 -19.41 -20.73 -1.69
C GLN A 97 -20.59 -20.79 -2.67
N GLY A 98 -20.36 -21.16 -3.93
CA GLY A 98 -21.41 -21.64 -4.84
C GLY A 98 -22.69 -20.79 -4.89
N GLY A 99 -22.60 -19.49 -4.65
CA GLY A 99 -23.73 -18.59 -4.70
C GLY A 99 -24.14 -18.47 -6.16
N ILE A 100 -25.23 -19.14 -6.53
CA ILE A 100 -25.88 -18.91 -7.81
C ILE A 100 -26.21 -17.42 -7.83
N ILE A 101 -25.44 -16.63 -8.58
CA ILE A 101 -25.84 -15.29 -8.94
C ILE A 101 -27.12 -15.49 -9.74
N LYS A 102 -28.27 -15.18 -9.14
CA LYS A 102 -29.55 -15.17 -9.87
C LYS A 102 -29.49 -13.99 -10.81
N ILE A 103 -28.91 -14.21 -11.99
CA ILE A 103 -29.02 -13.26 -13.09
C ILE A 103 -30.38 -13.52 -13.72
N ASP A 104 -31.30 -12.56 -13.60
CA ASP A 104 -32.60 -12.67 -14.24
C ASP A 104 -32.39 -12.45 -15.76
N PRO A 105 -32.85 -13.33 -16.65
CA PRO A 105 -32.69 -13.16 -18.11
C PRO A 105 -33.25 -11.82 -18.63
N ARG A 106 -34.14 -11.18 -17.86
CA ARG A 106 -34.68 -9.85 -18.14
C ARG A 106 -33.66 -8.71 -17.94
N ASP A 107 -32.60 -8.92 -17.14
CA ASP A 107 -31.51 -7.95 -16.95
C ASP A 107 -30.63 -7.81 -18.21
N PHE A 108 -30.69 -8.77 -19.13
CA PHE A 108 -30.01 -8.70 -20.44
C PHE A 108 -30.90 -8.08 -21.53
N LYS A 109 -32.12 -7.67 -21.20
CA LYS A 109 -33.07 -7.16 -22.19
C LYS A 109 -32.67 -5.78 -22.74
N ASP A 110 -31.89 -5.02 -21.97
CA ASP A 110 -31.34 -3.71 -22.36
C ASP A 110 -29.88 -3.79 -22.84
N LEU A 111 -29.29 -4.99 -22.86
CA LEU A 111 -27.98 -5.21 -23.45
C LEU A 111 -28.15 -5.47 -24.95
N ASP A 112 -27.63 -4.56 -25.76
CA ASP A 112 -27.60 -4.71 -27.22
C ASP A 112 -26.88 -6.03 -27.55
N PRO A 113 -27.49 -6.94 -28.33
CA PRO A 113 -26.86 -8.20 -28.72
C PRO A 113 -25.56 -8.04 -29.52
N ASN A 114 -25.20 -6.82 -29.91
CA ASN A 114 -23.92 -6.48 -30.54
C ASN A 114 -22.94 -5.72 -29.62
N ALA A 115 -23.23 -5.59 -28.32
CA ALA A 115 -22.36 -4.89 -27.38
C ALA A 115 -21.05 -5.68 -27.15
N ASP A 116 -19.94 -4.95 -27.06
CA ASP A 116 -18.64 -5.56 -26.78
C ASP A 116 -18.64 -6.26 -25.42
N PRO A 117 -18.02 -7.44 -25.29
CA PRO A 117 -17.99 -8.22 -24.04
C PRO A 117 -17.47 -7.43 -22.84
N GLU A 118 -16.56 -6.48 -23.09
CA GLU A 118 -16.00 -5.61 -22.06
C GLU A 118 -17.04 -4.65 -21.47
N ASP A 119 -17.98 -4.15 -22.27
CA ASP A 119 -19.04 -3.24 -21.80
C ASP A 119 -20.11 -3.97 -21.00
N ILE A 120 -20.40 -5.23 -21.36
CA ILE A 120 -21.29 -6.11 -20.61
C ILE A 120 -20.70 -6.40 -19.22
N ILE A 121 -19.41 -6.75 -19.19
CA ILE A 121 -18.68 -7.01 -17.95
C ILE A 121 -18.63 -5.74 -17.10
N LYS A 122 -18.34 -4.57 -17.69
CA LYS A 122 -18.30 -3.28 -17.01
C LYS A 122 -19.65 -2.90 -16.42
N ALA A 123 -20.75 -3.13 -17.14
CA ALA A 123 -22.11 -2.91 -16.64
C ALA A 123 -22.44 -3.84 -15.46
N PHE A 124 -22.06 -5.11 -15.55
CA PHE A 124 -22.24 -6.09 -14.48
C PHE A 124 -21.44 -5.71 -13.22
N TYR A 125 -20.15 -5.36 -13.37
CA TYR A 125 -19.33 -4.87 -12.26
C TYR A 125 -19.86 -3.56 -11.67
N LYS A 126 -20.33 -2.63 -12.50
CA LYS A 126 -20.91 -1.34 -12.05
C LYS A 126 -22.19 -1.55 -11.25
N LYS A 127 -23.05 -2.51 -11.62
CA LYS A 127 -24.28 -2.82 -10.87
C LYS A 127 -24.01 -3.64 -9.60
N MET A 128 -23.01 -4.53 -9.62
CA MET A 128 -22.57 -5.29 -8.44
C MET A 128 -21.84 -4.42 -7.40
N MET A 129 -21.06 -3.44 -7.85
CA MET A 129 -20.28 -2.53 -6.98
C MET A 129 -21.01 -1.21 -6.69
N GLY A 130 -22.07 -0.90 -7.43
CA GLY A 130 -22.75 0.41 -7.43
C GLY A 130 -24.05 0.48 -6.66
N LYS A 131 -24.43 -0.53 -5.85
CA LYS A 131 -25.50 -0.35 -4.85
C LYS A 131 -24.88 0.07 -3.52
N ASN A 132 -24.63 1.36 -3.39
CA ASN A 132 -24.45 2.04 -2.11
C ASN A 132 -25.09 3.45 -2.09
N ASP A 133 -25.98 3.76 -3.03
CA ASP A 133 -26.88 4.93 -3.05
C ASP A 133 -28.15 4.43 -3.78
N ASP A 134 -29.41 4.58 -3.39
CA ASP A 134 -30.16 5.18 -2.27
C ASP A 134 -31.53 4.43 -2.24
N ASP A 135 -32.35 4.65 -1.19
CA ASP A 135 -33.83 4.59 -1.15
C ASP A 135 -34.37 3.86 0.10
N ASP A 136 -34.47 4.60 1.21
CA ASP A 136 -35.60 4.47 2.14
C ASP A 136 -36.26 5.86 2.25
N GLU A 137 -37.26 6.08 1.40
CA GLU A 137 -38.28 7.12 1.62
C GLU A 137 -39.15 6.69 2.82
N ASN A 138 -39.28 7.54 3.85
CA ASN A 138 -40.57 8.11 4.26
C ASN A 138 -40.50 8.99 5.53
N ASP A 139 -41.24 10.10 5.39
CA ASP A 139 -41.97 10.90 6.39
C ASP A 139 -41.27 11.82 7.41
N ASP A 140 -41.53 13.11 7.18
CA ASP A 140 -42.04 14.12 8.14
C ASP A 140 -41.41 14.19 9.55
N ASP A 141 -40.65 15.25 9.84
CA ASP A 141 -41.22 16.41 10.54
C ASP A 141 -40.17 17.52 10.82
N LYS A 142 -40.69 18.73 11.01
CA LYS A 142 -40.05 20.03 11.24
C LYS A 142 -38.88 20.08 12.25
N ASN A 143 -37.87 20.91 11.91
CA ASN A 143 -37.39 22.13 12.62
C ASN A 143 -35.88 22.31 12.38
N LYS A 144 -35.43 23.33 11.63
CA LYS A 144 -35.12 24.71 12.03
C LYS A 144 -33.77 24.82 12.79
N TYR A 145 -32.98 25.84 12.38
CA TYR A 145 -31.72 26.39 12.94
C TYR A 145 -30.42 25.86 12.28
N THR A 146 -29.88 26.53 11.25
CA THR A 146 -28.99 27.74 11.21
C THR A 146 -27.50 27.46 11.47
N GLU A 147 -26.70 27.77 10.44
CA GLU A 147 -25.37 28.42 10.42
C GLU A 147 -24.37 28.17 11.56
N ASP A 148 -23.18 27.65 11.23
CA ASP A 148 -21.92 28.41 11.07
C ASP A 148 -20.77 27.42 10.81
N SER A 149 -20.13 27.42 9.64
CA SER A 149 -18.95 28.20 9.25
C SER A 149 -17.64 27.81 9.98
N THR A 150 -16.58 27.69 9.16
CA THR A 150 -15.14 27.56 9.50
C THR A 150 -14.69 26.22 10.10
N GLY A 151 -13.84 25.38 9.48
CA GLY A 151 -12.79 25.61 8.49
C GLY A 151 -11.43 25.75 9.18
N TYR A 152 -10.64 24.67 9.27
CA TYR A 152 -9.18 24.74 9.45
C TYR A 152 -8.48 23.56 8.77
N TYR A 153 -7.76 23.89 7.68
CA TYR A 153 -6.52 23.24 7.25
C TYR A 153 -5.47 24.37 7.20
N ILE A 154 -4.37 24.20 7.94
CA ILE A 154 -2.94 24.33 7.58
C ILE A 154 -2.16 23.78 8.78
#